data_AF-A0A1W9RKP0-F1
#
_entry.id   AF-A0A1W9RKP0-F1
#
_cell.length_a   1.000
_cell.length_b   1.000
_cell.length_c   1.000
_cell.angle_alpha   90.00
_cell.angle_beta   90.00
_cell.angle_gamma   90.00
#
_symmetry.space_group_name_H-M   'P 1'
#
loop_
_entity.id
_entity.type
_entity.pdbx_description
1 polymer ?
#
loop_
_entity_poly.entity_id
_entity_poly.type
_entity_poly.pdbx_seq_one_letter_code
_entity_poly.pdbx_strand_id
1 'polypeptide(L)'
;MSYKKSNNRKTTLQFILLLFLSFSISITTWAQTISSPTFSYETGKYHHPISVQITCETAGTRIYYTTDGTIPDESSALYTGYPILVFEHAAGDSVTFTGDNDPDVLDENVPLRYRSMTLKAIAIDDNGAKSEVASAEYVIDLVDATLNIPYADPPLAGGTKHELDIYHPIGEENTPVMLFIHGGAWKMGDKNLYMELGNTMAGYYRFTTVVANYELSCDPWNAVFPEHILDVASAFSWVYEHISEYGGDPENIYLFGQSAGGHLVSLLATDSNYLIAHELTSEKIKGVISMSGAYELYDLVAWPSNPNGLNAQEVLEYKGLCALVFGNWEQGTLDSFSPQEFIKVNQPPFRIIALNETDTFPDMPGFSQQANNFYSTILALNNPFVELKILNENDIPDKVRQMDFPEDTKGHYQEIYAINTRDWDSRSSHMVAEFIQTVPEPPTCILPENGQSSVPPYATFQWANAPKA
;
A
#
# COMPACT_ATOMS: atom_id res chain seq x y z
N MET A 1 102.03 13.36 34.09
CA MET A 1 102.30 14.51 33.20
C MET A 1 101.06 15.41 33.31
N SER A 2 101.06 16.68 33.76
CA SER A 2 102.06 17.78 33.68
C SER A 2 102.37 18.16 32.23
N TYR A 3 102.21 19.40 31.72
CA TYR A 3 101.92 20.75 32.30
C TYR A 3 100.72 21.41 31.53
N LYS A 4 100.32 22.70 31.57
CA LYS A 4 100.78 24.03 32.07
C LYS A 4 99.51 24.93 32.26
N LYS A 5 99.34 25.80 33.27
CA LYS A 5 99.69 27.25 33.32
C LYS A 5 99.51 28.06 32.01
N SER A 6 99.02 29.30 31.96
CA SER A 6 98.26 30.17 32.91
C SER A 6 98.09 31.58 32.33
N ASN A 7 97.00 32.31 32.61
CA ASN A 7 97.09 33.69 33.15
C ASN A 7 95.73 34.32 33.55
N ASN A 8 95.77 35.17 34.57
CA ASN A 8 94.64 36.01 35.03
C ASN A 8 94.74 37.43 34.47
N ARG A 9 93.59 38.11 34.30
CA ARG A 9 93.42 39.55 34.62
C ARG A 9 91.93 39.94 34.71
N LYS A 10 91.51 40.28 35.94
CA LYS A 10 90.68 41.45 36.38
C LYS A 10 89.60 42.01 35.41
N THR A 11 88.35 42.31 35.82
CA THR A 11 87.77 42.45 37.18
C THR A 11 86.23 42.52 37.18
N THR A 12 85.61 42.08 38.29
CA THR A 12 84.37 42.60 38.93
C THR A 12 83.04 42.66 38.14
N LEU A 13 82.11 41.75 38.49
CA LEU A 13 80.82 42.14 39.08
C LEU A 13 80.27 40.98 39.96
N GLN A 14 79.36 41.27 40.90
CA GLN A 14 78.77 40.27 41.81
C GLN A 14 77.50 39.66 41.22
N PHE A 15 77.27 38.36 41.43
CA PHE A 15 75.93 37.79 41.56
C PHE A 15 75.94 36.59 42.52
N ILE A 16 74.93 36.49 43.38
CA ILE A 16 74.70 35.35 44.27
C ILE A 16 73.71 34.42 43.56
N LEU A 17 74.09 33.15 43.36
CA LEU A 17 73.22 32.15 42.76
C LEU A 17 72.62 31.26 43.86
N LEU A 18 71.37 31.54 44.23
CA LEU A 18 70.54 30.63 45.02
C LEU A 18 69.98 29.53 44.09
N LEU A 19 70.33 28.27 44.34
CA LEU A 19 69.71 27.14 43.66
C LEU A 19 68.26 26.98 44.16
N PHE A 20 67.29 27.29 43.31
CA PHE A 20 65.94 26.77 43.46
C PHE A 20 65.87 25.37 42.83
N LEU A 21 65.63 24.35 43.66
CA LEU A 21 65.27 23.01 43.20
C LEU A 21 63.80 23.01 42.75
N SER A 22 63.57 23.26 41.48
CA SER A 22 62.25 23.16 40.86
C SER A 22 61.83 21.69 40.72
N PHE A 23 61.05 21.19 41.69
CA PHE A 23 60.34 19.92 41.54
C PHE A 23 59.18 20.10 40.55
N SER A 24 59.42 19.77 39.28
CA SER A 24 58.36 19.66 38.27
C SER A 24 57.52 18.41 38.56
N ILE A 25 56.36 18.59 39.19
CA ILE A 25 55.35 17.53 39.28
C ILE A 25 54.68 17.42 37.91
N SER A 26 55.13 16.46 37.10
CA SER A 26 54.40 16.05 35.90
C SER A 26 53.11 15.36 36.31
N ILE A 27 52.01 16.12 36.41
CA ILE A 27 50.67 15.56 36.53
C ILE A 27 50.33 14.95 35.17
N THR A 28 50.59 13.66 35.00
CA THR A 28 50.02 12.89 33.90
C THR A 28 48.52 12.76 34.16
N THR A 29 47.74 13.72 33.66
CA THR A 29 46.29 13.59 33.55
C THR A 29 46.01 12.47 32.57
N TRP A 30 45.74 11.28 33.10
CA TRP A 30 45.07 10.24 32.35
C TRP A 30 43.70 10.79 31.99
N ALA A 31 43.50 11.19 30.73
CA ALA A 31 42.18 11.49 30.23
C ALA A 31 41.35 10.21 30.37
N GLN A 32 40.30 10.26 31.18
CA GLN A 32 39.40 9.13 31.36
C GLN A 32 38.60 8.98 30.07
N THR A 33 39.01 8.06 29.20
CA THR A 33 38.24 7.73 28.00
C THR A 33 36.87 7.25 28.42
N ILE A 34 35.85 8.02 28.08
CA ILE A 34 34.45 7.68 28.35
C ILE A 34 34.07 6.53 27.43
N SER A 35 33.61 5.40 28.00
CA SER A 35 33.06 4.29 27.23
C SER A 35 31.89 4.79 26.36
N SER A 36 31.93 4.51 25.06
CA SER A 36 30.81 4.78 24.16
C SER A 36 29.53 4.11 24.68
N PRO A 37 28.34 4.73 24.52
CA PRO A 37 27.10 4.08 24.89
C PRO A 37 26.91 2.74 24.17
N THR A 38 26.15 1.84 24.80
CA THR A 38 25.74 0.56 24.24
C THR A 38 24.22 0.44 24.28
N PHE A 39 23.67 -0.32 23.34
CA PHE A 39 22.23 -0.54 23.20
C PHE A 39 21.85 -1.98 23.58
N SER A 40 20.67 -2.19 24.15
CA SER A 40 20.21 -3.52 24.57
C SER A 40 19.80 -4.45 23.41
N TYR A 41 19.80 -3.96 22.18
CA TYR A 41 19.54 -4.72 20.95
C TYR A 41 20.60 -4.36 19.91
N GLU A 42 21.08 -5.37 19.17
CA GLU A 42 21.99 -5.18 18.03
C GLU A 42 21.28 -4.49 16.86
N THR A 43 22.05 -3.86 15.97
CA THR A 43 21.51 -3.28 14.72
C THR A 43 21.02 -4.40 13.79
N GLY A 44 19.86 -4.23 13.16
CA GLY A 44 19.29 -5.28 12.31
C GLY A 44 17.79 -5.15 12.03
N LYS A 45 17.24 -6.23 11.44
CA LYS A 45 15.81 -6.39 11.13
C LYS A 45 15.04 -7.11 12.23
N TYR A 46 13.83 -6.65 12.49
CA TYR A 46 12.90 -7.15 13.50
C TYR A 46 11.48 -7.30 12.90
N HIS A 47 10.64 -8.12 13.52
CA HIS A 47 9.27 -8.42 13.05
C HIS A 47 8.19 -8.03 14.09
N HIS A 48 8.56 -7.20 15.05
CA HIS A 48 7.68 -6.61 16.07
C HIS A 48 8.42 -5.42 16.73
N PRO A 49 7.70 -4.47 17.36
CA PRO A 49 8.32 -3.42 18.19
C PRO A 49 9.34 -3.94 19.20
N ILE A 50 10.37 -3.13 19.47
CA ILE A 50 11.41 -3.44 20.47
C ILE A 50 11.68 -2.23 21.38
N SER A 51 11.97 -2.49 22.66
CA SER A 51 12.21 -1.44 23.66
C SER A 51 13.70 -1.35 23.98
N VAL A 52 14.42 -0.46 23.31
CA VAL A 52 15.88 -0.31 23.42
C VAL A 52 16.26 0.49 24.65
N GLN A 53 17.05 -0.11 25.53
CA GLN A 53 17.75 0.60 26.60
C GLN A 53 19.13 1.05 26.12
N ILE A 54 19.56 2.24 26.55
CA ILE A 54 20.94 2.72 26.39
C ILE A 54 21.67 2.57 27.72
N THR A 55 22.93 2.14 27.72
CA THR A 55 23.80 2.11 28.90
C THR A 55 25.20 2.65 28.60
N CYS A 56 25.92 3.10 29.62
CA CYS A 56 27.34 3.46 29.53
C CYS A 56 28.04 2.94 30.80
N GLU A 57 29.21 2.30 30.63
CA GLU A 57 30.00 1.79 31.76
C GLU A 57 30.66 2.89 32.59
N THR A 58 30.85 4.08 32.00
CA THR A 58 31.49 5.21 32.66
C THR A 58 30.50 5.94 33.57
N ALA A 59 30.54 5.58 34.86
CA ALA A 59 29.73 6.21 35.89
C ALA A 59 29.98 7.73 35.97
N GLY A 60 28.92 8.50 36.24
CA GLY A 60 28.96 9.97 36.30
C GLY A 60 28.72 10.68 34.97
N THR A 61 28.44 9.96 33.89
CA THR A 61 28.06 10.54 32.59
C THR A 61 26.55 10.72 32.44
N ARG A 62 26.18 11.67 31.57
CA ARG A 62 24.83 11.87 31.04
C ARG A 62 24.83 11.38 29.59
N ILE A 63 23.81 10.62 29.20
CA ILE A 63 23.68 10.08 27.85
C ILE A 63 22.67 10.94 27.09
N TYR A 64 23.09 11.49 25.95
CA TYR A 64 22.24 12.26 25.04
C TYR A 64 22.03 11.45 23.75
N TYR A 65 20.83 11.49 23.18
CA TYR A 65 20.46 10.65 22.04
C TYR A 65 19.53 11.33 21.03
N THR A 66 19.49 10.74 19.83
CA THR A 66 18.70 11.13 18.65
C THR A 66 18.20 9.86 17.95
N THR A 67 17.00 9.89 17.37
CA THR A 67 16.34 8.74 16.71
C THR A 67 16.24 8.87 15.18
N ASP A 68 16.56 10.06 14.66
CA ASP A 68 16.56 10.46 13.25
C ASP A 68 17.94 10.30 12.58
N GLY A 69 18.92 9.73 13.29
CA GLY A 69 20.29 9.60 12.81
C GLY A 69 21.11 10.89 12.77
N THR A 70 20.62 12.02 13.29
CA THR A 70 21.47 13.21 13.53
C THR A 70 22.51 12.91 14.62
N ILE A 71 23.59 13.70 14.70
CA ILE A 71 24.64 13.50 15.72
C ILE A 71 24.19 14.16 17.02
N PRO A 72 24.05 13.42 18.13
CA PRO A 72 23.54 13.96 19.39
C PRO A 72 24.56 14.87 20.09
N ASP A 73 24.04 15.87 20.80
CA ASP A 73 24.79 16.77 21.68
C ASP A 73 23.99 17.13 22.95
N GLU A 74 24.47 18.12 23.71
CA GLU A 74 23.88 18.53 24.99
C GLU A 74 22.50 19.22 24.87
N SER A 75 22.06 19.52 23.64
CA SER A 75 20.71 20.02 23.33
C SER A 75 19.75 18.91 22.88
N SER A 76 20.26 17.71 22.59
CA SER A 76 19.48 16.54 22.19
C SER A 76 18.74 15.90 23.38
N ALA A 77 17.95 14.85 23.13
CA ALA A 77 17.16 14.21 24.18
C ALA A 77 18.08 13.58 25.25
N LEU A 78 17.85 13.93 26.53
CA LEU A 78 18.54 13.32 27.65
C LEU A 78 17.91 11.94 27.97
N TYR A 79 18.71 10.88 27.89
CA TYR A 79 18.27 9.55 28.26
C TYR A 79 18.10 9.45 29.79
N THR A 80 16.88 9.16 30.24
CA THR A 80 16.48 9.16 31.66
C THR A 80 16.34 7.76 32.25
N GLY A 81 16.72 6.70 31.52
CA GLY A 81 16.64 5.30 31.96
C GLY A 81 15.35 4.56 31.57
N TYR A 82 14.36 5.27 31.00
CA TYR A 82 13.22 4.62 30.34
C TYR A 82 13.66 4.05 28.98
N PRO A 83 13.24 2.82 28.62
CA PRO A 83 13.50 2.27 27.29
C PRO A 83 12.91 3.15 26.19
N ILE A 84 13.64 3.31 25.09
CA ILE A 84 13.17 3.95 23.86
C ILE A 84 12.40 2.88 23.07
N LEU A 85 11.09 3.09 22.90
CA LEU A 85 10.27 2.21 22.07
C LEU A 85 10.56 2.49 20.59
N VAL A 86 11.12 1.50 19.91
CA VAL A 86 11.38 1.53 18.47
C VAL A 86 10.06 1.19 17.77
N PHE A 87 9.34 2.27 17.44
CA PHE A 87 7.97 2.30 16.90
C PHE A 87 6.88 1.80 17.86
N GLU A 88 5.94 2.70 18.16
CA GLU A 88 4.65 2.38 18.77
C GLU A 88 3.57 2.57 17.70
N HIS A 89 2.58 1.68 17.61
CA HIS A 89 1.38 1.95 16.83
C HIS A 89 0.38 2.70 17.73
N ALA A 90 0.35 4.03 17.60
CA ALA A 90 -0.74 4.81 18.15
C ALA A 90 -2.00 4.58 17.28
N ALA A 91 -2.91 3.74 17.75
CA ALA A 91 -4.19 3.52 17.08
C ALA A 91 -4.99 4.83 17.04
N GLY A 92 -5.07 5.45 15.87
CA GLY A 92 -5.64 6.79 15.69
C GLY A 92 -4.63 7.92 15.52
N ASP A 93 -3.33 7.65 15.31
CA ASP A 93 -2.42 8.61 14.68
C ASP A 93 -2.88 8.87 13.24
N SER A 94 -3.79 9.84 13.08
CA SER A 94 -4.17 10.34 11.77
C SER A 94 -2.94 10.97 11.12
N VAL A 95 -2.35 10.26 10.15
CA VAL A 95 -1.20 10.74 9.38
C VAL A 95 -1.61 12.01 8.66
N THR A 96 -1.26 13.15 9.27
CA THR A 96 -1.73 14.46 8.84
C THR A 96 -0.76 14.97 7.78
N PHE A 97 -0.94 14.53 6.54
CA PHE A 97 -0.17 15.03 5.40
C PHE A 97 -0.48 16.50 5.15
N THR A 98 0.24 17.39 5.84
CA THR A 98 0.37 18.79 5.45
C THR A 98 1.33 18.88 4.26
N GLY A 99 0.90 18.31 3.13
CA GLY A 99 1.69 18.08 1.91
C GLY A 99 1.30 18.97 0.72
N ASP A 100 0.63 20.09 0.98
CA ASP A 100 0.28 21.07 -0.04
C ASP A 100 1.56 21.73 -0.60
N ASN A 101 2.06 21.24 -1.74
CA ASN A 101 3.12 21.81 -2.60
C ASN A 101 4.61 21.53 -2.28
N ASP A 102 5.03 20.28 -2.04
CA ASP A 102 6.45 19.88 -2.27
C ASP A 102 6.61 18.41 -2.74
N PRO A 103 6.91 18.16 -4.04
CA PRO A 103 7.08 16.81 -4.58
C PRO A 103 8.51 16.25 -4.47
N ASP A 104 9.50 17.04 -4.04
CA ASP A 104 10.93 16.67 -4.10
C ASP A 104 11.44 15.95 -2.82
N VAL A 105 10.57 15.63 -1.85
CA VAL A 105 10.93 15.04 -0.54
C VAL A 105 10.29 13.65 -0.32
N LEU A 106 10.44 12.77 -1.31
CA LEU A 106 10.08 11.35 -1.21
C LEU A 106 11.36 10.52 -1.03
N ASP A 107 11.67 10.13 0.22
CA ASP A 107 12.88 9.33 0.52
C ASP A 107 12.78 7.94 -0.13
N GLU A 108 13.68 7.69 -1.07
CA GLU A 108 13.87 6.44 -1.82
C GLU A 108 14.06 5.20 -0.90
N ASN A 109 14.42 5.43 0.37
CA ASN A 109 14.91 4.43 1.32
C ASN A 109 13.91 4.06 2.43
N VAL A 110 12.65 4.50 2.34
CA VAL A 110 11.55 4.03 3.21
C VAL A 110 10.66 3.04 2.44
N PRO A 111 11.09 1.78 2.21
CA PRO A 111 10.26 0.78 1.58
C PRO A 111 9.07 0.49 2.48
N LEU A 112 7.84 0.61 1.96
CA LEU A 112 6.57 0.59 2.71
C LEU A 112 6.32 -0.63 3.59
N ARG A 113 6.97 -1.74 3.24
CA ARG A 113 7.02 -2.95 4.03
C ARG A 113 7.78 -2.77 5.36
N TYR A 114 8.58 -1.73 5.56
CA TYR A 114 9.44 -1.56 6.73
C TYR A 114 9.45 -0.11 7.28
N ARG A 115 9.78 0.05 8.56
CA ARG A 115 10.20 1.34 9.15
C ARG A 115 11.62 1.27 9.71
N SER A 116 12.43 2.29 9.46
CA SER A 116 13.83 2.39 9.91
C SER A 116 14.00 3.49 10.95
N MET A 117 14.75 3.22 12.02
CA MET A 117 15.13 4.18 13.06
C MET A 117 16.64 4.13 13.28
N THR A 118 17.31 5.28 13.17
CA THR A 118 18.76 5.37 13.44
C THR A 118 18.97 5.98 14.82
N LEU A 119 19.14 5.13 15.83
CA LEU A 119 19.47 5.55 17.18
C LEU A 119 20.94 5.92 17.25
N LYS A 120 21.25 7.18 17.59
CA LYS A 120 22.59 7.62 17.95
C LYS A 120 22.64 8.11 19.38
N ALA A 121 23.74 7.84 20.07
CA ALA A 121 23.91 8.21 21.47
C ALA A 121 25.35 8.62 21.79
N ILE A 122 25.52 9.59 22.69
CA ILE A 122 26.82 10.04 23.19
C ILE A 122 26.78 10.18 24.72
N ALA A 123 27.85 9.75 25.40
CA ALA A 123 28.02 9.95 26.83
C ALA A 123 28.92 11.18 27.08
N ILE A 124 28.49 12.05 28.00
CA ILE A 124 29.16 13.31 28.34
C ILE A 124 29.33 13.40 29.86
N ASP A 125 30.53 13.73 30.35
CA ASP A 125 30.81 13.86 31.78
C ASP A 125 30.50 15.26 32.34
N ASP A 126 30.61 15.42 33.66
CA ASP A 126 30.43 16.72 34.34
C ASP A 126 31.45 17.81 33.92
N ASN A 127 32.51 17.46 33.18
CA ASN A 127 33.52 18.39 32.65
C ASN A 127 33.31 18.73 31.17
N GLY A 128 32.30 18.14 30.51
CA GLY A 128 32.04 18.31 29.07
C GLY A 128 32.94 17.47 28.14
N ALA A 129 33.70 16.51 28.69
CA ALA A 129 34.36 15.49 27.88
C ALA A 129 33.31 14.55 27.29
N LYS A 130 33.53 14.05 26.07
CA LYS A 130 32.56 13.27 25.29
C LYS A 130 33.14 11.91 24.88
N SER A 131 32.30 10.88 24.85
CA SER A 131 32.62 9.58 24.24
C SER A 131 32.68 9.67 22.72
N GLU A 132 33.04 8.56 22.05
CA GLU A 132 32.64 8.37 20.66
C GLU A 132 31.11 8.20 20.57
N VAL A 133 30.53 8.49 19.41
CA VAL A 133 29.09 8.36 19.18
C VAL A 133 28.75 6.90 18.87
N ALA A 134 27.92 6.29 19.70
CA ALA A 134 27.30 5.01 19.41
C ALA A 134 26.19 5.20 18.36
N SER A 135 26.05 4.25 17.44
CA SER A 135 25.03 4.27 16.38
C SER A 135 24.49 2.87 16.15
N ALA A 136 23.16 2.73 16.05
CA ALA A 136 22.49 1.50 15.66
C ALA A 136 21.30 1.82 14.74
N GLU A 137 21.16 1.03 13.69
CA GLU A 137 20.03 1.07 12.78
C GLU A 137 19.06 -0.08 13.11
N TYR A 138 17.80 0.24 13.34
CA TYR A 138 16.74 -0.72 13.63
C TYR A 138 15.69 -0.65 12.53
N VAL A 139 15.40 -1.79 11.91
CA VAL A 139 14.42 -1.88 10.82
C VAL A 139 13.32 -2.86 11.22
N ILE A 140 12.06 -2.44 11.25
CA ILE A 140 10.92 -3.31 11.58
C ILE A 140 10.13 -3.61 10.31
N ASP A 141 9.91 -4.89 10.02
CA ASP A 141 8.98 -5.35 8.98
C ASP A 141 7.53 -5.17 9.46
N LEU A 142 6.69 -4.58 8.61
CA LEU A 142 5.29 -4.23 8.86
C LEU A 142 4.31 -5.19 8.16
N VAL A 143 4.78 -6.01 7.22
CA VAL A 143 3.95 -6.83 6.34
C VAL A 143 4.47 -8.26 6.31
N ASP A 144 3.66 -9.19 6.80
CA ASP A 144 3.88 -10.61 6.53
C ASP A 144 3.29 -10.93 5.16
N ALA A 145 3.98 -11.77 4.40
CA ALA A 145 3.69 -11.98 2.99
C ALA A 145 3.74 -13.48 2.65
N THR A 146 2.56 -14.11 2.57
CA THR A 146 2.44 -15.50 2.12
C THR A 146 2.11 -15.51 0.63
N LEU A 147 2.98 -16.15 -0.16
CA LEU A 147 2.97 -16.04 -1.62
C LEU A 147 2.66 -17.38 -2.30
N ASN A 148 2.02 -17.33 -3.46
CA ASN A 148 1.69 -18.46 -4.35
C ASN A 148 0.78 -19.50 -3.68
N ILE A 149 -0.27 -19.01 -3.00
CA ILE A 149 -1.28 -19.86 -2.36
C ILE A 149 -2.29 -20.30 -3.43
N PRO A 150 -2.47 -21.61 -3.69
CA PRO A 150 -3.46 -22.07 -4.64
C PRO A 150 -4.87 -21.92 -4.07
N TYR A 151 -5.78 -21.29 -4.82
CA TYR A 151 -7.18 -21.10 -4.41
C TYR A 151 -8.14 -22.16 -4.97
N ALA A 152 -7.61 -23.23 -5.58
CA ALA A 152 -8.37 -24.37 -6.08
C ALA A 152 -7.69 -25.70 -5.69
N ASP A 153 -8.45 -26.67 -5.18
CA ASP A 153 -8.02 -28.04 -4.87
C ASP A 153 -8.94 -29.09 -5.53
N PRO A 154 -8.43 -29.99 -6.41
CA PRO A 154 -7.07 -29.97 -6.95
C PRO A 154 -6.82 -28.71 -7.79
N PRO A 155 -5.56 -28.25 -7.89
CA PRO A 155 -5.20 -27.13 -8.76
C PRO A 155 -5.71 -27.37 -10.19
N LEU A 156 -6.41 -26.37 -10.72
CA LEU A 156 -6.95 -26.38 -12.07
C LEU A 156 -5.82 -26.31 -13.12
N ALA A 157 -6.17 -26.49 -14.39
CA ALA A 157 -5.20 -26.72 -15.46
C ALA A 157 -4.18 -25.57 -15.66
N GLY A 158 -4.54 -24.35 -15.30
CA GLY A 158 -3.70 -23.15 -15.42
C GLY A 158 -2.56 -23.01 -14.42
N GLY A 159 -2.49 -23.87 -13.40
CA GLY A 159 -1.37 -23.92 -12.46
C GLY A 159 -1.20 -22.60 -11.71
N THR A 160 -0.13 -21.86 -11.98
CA THR A 160 0.19 -20.59 -11.29
C THR A 160 -0.79 -19.44 -11.58
N LYS A 161 -1.78 -19.66 -12.45
CA LYS A 161 -2.90 -18.73 -12.63
C LYS A 161 -4.06 -18.95 -11.65
N HIS A 162 -4.07 -20.07 -10.93
CA HIS A 162 -4.99 -20.35 -9.82
C HIS A 162 -4.35 -20.07 -8.44
N GLU A 163 -3.50 -19.06 -8.39
CA GLU A 163 -2.74 -18.65 -7.19
C GLU A 163 -3.04 -17.21 -6.79
N LEU A 164 -2.95 -16.94 -5.48
CA LEU A 164 -2.99 -15.61 -4.89
C LEU A 164 -1.82 -15.38 -3.91
N ASP A 165 -1.54 -14.11 -3.65
CA ASP A 165 -0.60 -13.65 -2.62
C ASP A 165 -1.36 -12.88 -1.53
N ILE A 166 -1.00 -13.07 -0.27
CA ILE A 166 -1.57 -12.36 0.88
C ILE A 166 -0.49 -11.51 1.55
N TYR A 167 -0.79 -10.23 1.71
CA TYR A 167 0.02 -9.23 2.41
C TYR A 167 -0.77 -8.81 3.65
N HIS A 168 -0.32 -9.20 4.85
CA HIS A 168 -1.01 -8.96 6.11
C HIS A 168 -0.26 -7.94 6.99
N PRO A 169 -0.95 -6.93 7.54
CA PRO A 169 -0.36 -5.96 8.48
C PRO A 169 0.08 -6.60 9.81
N ILE A 170 1.38 -6.79 10.00
CA ILE A 170 1.97 -7.41 11.20
C ILE A 170 1.46 -6.73 12.49
N GLY A 171 0.87 -7.53 13.37
CA GLY A 171 0.40 -7.12 14.70
C GLY A 171 -1.07 -6.72 14.79
N GLU A 172 -1.81 -6.73 13.67
CA GLU A 172 -3.27 -6.54 13.66
C GLU A 172 -4.00 -7.90 13.64
N GLU A 173 -5.31 -7.89 13.91
CA GLU A 173 -6.20 -9.06 13.84
C GLU A 173 -7.59 -8.60 13.37
N ASN A 174 -8.27 -9.38 12.53
CA ASN A 174 -9.59 -9.04 11.94
C ASN A 174 -9.58 -7.73 11.14
N THR A 175 -8.54 -7.49 10.34
CA THR A 175 -8.47 -6.27 9.51
C THR A 175 -9.41 -6.34 8.30
N PRO A 176 -9.91 -5.21 7.77
CA PRO A 176 -10.57 -5.16 6.47
C PRO A 176 -9.73 -5.84 5.39
N VAL A 177 -10.39 -6.56 4.48
CA VAL A 177 -9.74 -7.36 3.43
C VAL A 177 -9.95 -6.69 2.08
N MET A 178 -8.89 -6.47 1.32
CA MET A 178 -8.97 -6.04 -0.08
C MET A 178 -8.53 -7.16 -1.02
N LEU A 179 -9.46 -7.71 -1.82
CA LEU A 179 -9.13 -8.64 -2.91
C LEU A 179 -8.95 -7.85 -4.21
N PHE A 180 -7.71 -7.80 -4.70
CA PHE A 180 -7.33 -7.16 -5.95
C PHE A 180 -7.27 -8.13 -7.13
N ILE A 181 -7.95 -7.78 -8.22
CA ILE A 181 -7.93 -8.47 -9.51
C ILE A 181 -7.27 -7.59 -10.57
N HIS A 182 -6.21 -8.09 -11.20
CA HIS A 182 -5.41 -7.30 -12.16
C HIS A 182 -6.08 -7.08 -13.52
N GLY A 183 -5.76 -5.96 -14.18
CA GLY A 183 -6.10 -5.72 -15.57
C GLY A 183 -5.22 -6.45 -16.57
N GLY A 184 -5.28 -6.05 -17.84
CA GLY A 184 -4.54 -6.68 -18.94
C GLY A 184 -5.40 -7.31 -20.04
N ALA A 185 -6.59 -6.74 -20.31
CA ALA A 185 -7.47 -7.16 -21.40
C ALA A 185 -7.72 -8.69 -21.46
N TRP A 186 -7.86 -9.33 -20.30
CA TRP A 186 -8.05 -10.78 -20.10
C TRP A 186 -6.98 -11.70 -20.74
N LYS A 187 -5.88 -11.15 -21.28
CA LYS A 187 -4.85 -11.88 -22.05
C LYS A 187 -3.42 -11.69 -21.54
N MET A 188 -3.22 -10.79 -20.58
CA MET A 188 -1.92 -10.49 -19.96
C MET A 188 -2.13 -10.04 -18.51
N GLY A 189 -1.03 -9.81 -17.79
CA GLY A 189 -1.03 -9.44 -16.38
C GLY A 189 -0.62 -10.60 -15.47
N ASP A 190 -0.12 -10.28 -14.29
CA ASP A 190 0.25 -11.25 -13.27
C ASP A 190 0.31 -10.63 -11.87
N LYS A 191 -0.12 -11.37 -10.84
CA LYS A 191 -0.10 -10.95 -9.42
C LYS A 191 1.28 -10.47 -8.97
N ASN A 192 2.36 -11.08 -9.45
CA ASN A 192 3.72 -10.76 -9.03
C ASN A 192 4.17 -9.34 -9.44
N LEU A 193 3.45 -8.68 -10.35
CA LEU A 193 3.66 -7.26 -10.66
C LEU A 193 3.21 -6.36 -9.49
N TYR A 194 2.17 -6.76 -8.75
CA TYR A 194 1.43 -5.93 -7.79
C TYR A 194 1.91 -6.07 -6.34
N MET A 195 3.15 -6.52 -6.13
CA MET A 195 3.77 -6.64 -4.81
C MET A 195 3.79 -5.30 -4.04
N GLU A 196 4.04 -4.19 -4.74
CA GLU A 196 4.12 -2.88 -4.09
C GLU A 196 2.73 -2.35 -3.68
N LEU A 197 1.66 -2.66 -4.44
CA LEU A 197 0.28 -2.44 -4.01
C LEU A 197 -0.03 -3.21 -2.71
N GLY A 198 0.35 -4.50 -2.65
CA GLY A 198 0.21 -5.33 -1.44
C GLY A 198 0.96 -4.77 -0.23
N ASN A 199 2.23 -4.40 -0.42
CA ASN A 199 3.05 -3.74 0.60
C ASN A 199 2.45 -2.40 1.07
N THR A 200 1.86 -1.61 0.17
CA THR A 200 1.26 -0.31 0.49
C THR A 200 0.00 -0.47 1.33
N MET A 201 -0.93 -1.32 0.89
CA MET A 201 -2.23 -1.46 1.53
C MET A 201 -2.14 -2.16 2.89
N ALA A 202 -1.20 -3.10 3.07
CA ALA A 202 -0.92 -3.70 4.37
C ALA A 202 0.01 -2.85 5.26
N GLY A 203 1.13 -2.36 4.73
CA GLY A 203 2.15 -1.67 5.51
C GLY A 203 1.73 -0.26 5.95
N TYR A 204 1.04 0.47 5.08
CA TYR A 204 0.60 1.84 5.33
C TYR A 204 -0.88 1.91 5.75
N TYR A 205 -1.81 1.39 4.94
CA TYR A 205 -3.27 1.52 5.21
C TYR A 205 -3.86 0.49 6.18
N ARG A 206 -3.07 -0.54 6.57
CA ARG A 206 -3.43 -1.61 7.53
C ARG A 206 -4.60 -2.51 7.11
N PHE A 207 -4.74 -2.79 5.81
CA PHE A 207 -5.67 -3.80 5.29
C PHE A 207 -4.95 -5.11 4.97
N THR A 208 -5.56 -6.26 5.29
CA THR A 208 -5.08 -7.53 4.74
C THR A 208 -5.38 -7.54 3.24
N THR A 209 -4.34 -7.60 2.43
CA THR A 209 -4.45 -7.37 0.98
C THR A 209 -4.14 -8.65 0.23
N VAL A 210 -5.10 -9.10 -0.57
CA VAL A 210 -5.00 -10.30 -1.40
C VAL A 210 -4.84 -9.89 -2.86
N VAL A 211 -3.84 -10.45 -3.55
CA VAL A 211 -3.53 -10.17 -4.95
C VAL A 211 -3.65 -11.48 -5.73
N ALA A 212 -4.71 -11.62 -6.54
CA ALA A 212 -5.01 -12.88 -7.24
C ALA A 212 -4.63 -12.85 -8.72
N ASN A 213 -4.14 -13.99 -9.22
CA ASN A 213 -4.15 -14.31 -10.64
C ASN A 213 -5.52 -14.89 -11.06
N TYR A 214 -5.78 -14.93 -12.37
CA TYR A 214 -6.81 -15.73 -13.04
C TYR A 214 -6.24 -16.22 -14.39
N GLU A 215 -6.83 -17.24 -15.02
CA GLU A 215 -6.42 -17.71 -16.36
C GLU A 215 -6.57 -16.63 -17.43
N LEU A 216 -5.84 -16.78 -18.53
CA LEU A 216 -5.74 -15.77 -19.58
C LEU A 216 -6.06 -16.33 -20.97
N SER A 217 -6.66 -15.51 -21.83
CA SER A 217 -6.86 -15.80 -23.25
C SER A 217 -5.56 -15.66 -24.07
N CYS A 218 -4.49 -16.34 -23.65
CA CYS A 218 -3.20 -16.40 -24.33
C CYS A 218 -2.50 -17.75 -24.09
N ASP A 219 -1.54 -18.09 -24.94
CA ASP A 219 -0.77 -19.34 -24.81
C ASP A 219 0.07 -19.34 -23.52
N PRO A 220 0.09 -20.43 -22.72
CA PRO A 220 -0.50 -21.75 -22.97
C PRO A 220 -1.95 -21.95 -22.48
N TRP A 221 -2.50 -21.04 -21.66
CA TRP A 221 -3.81 -21.19 -21.01
C TRP A 221 -4.96 -21.25 -22.03
N ASN A 222 -4.98 -20.29 -22.96
CA ASN A 222 -6.00 -20.16 -24.02
C ASN A 222 -7.46 -20.09 -23.49
N ALA A 223 -7.65 -19.55 -22.28
CA ALA A 223 -8.95 -19.53 -21.60
C ALA A 223 -10.00 -18.66 -22.32
N VAL A 224 -11.27 -19.07 -22.23
CA VAL A 224 -12.41 -18.42 -22.86
C VAL A 224 -13.50 -18.18 -21.81
N PHE A 225 -14.12 -17.00 -21.85
CA PHE A 225 -15.18 -16.62 -20.93
C PHE A 225 -16.34 -17.65 -20.95
N PRO A 226 -16.81 -18.16 -19.79
CA PRO A 226 -16.69 -17.57 -18.44
C PRO A 226 -15.53 -18.05 -17.57
N GLU A 227 -14.50 -18.73 -18.08
CA GLU A 227 -13.41 -19.29 -17.23
C GLU A 227 -12.77 -18.23 -16.31
N HIS A 228 -12.42 -17.05 -16.84
CA HIS A 228 -11.89 -15.90 -16.10
C HIS A 228 -12.73 -15.44 -14.89
N ILE A 229 -14.07 -15.48 -14.96
CA ILE A 229 -14.95 -15.03 -13.87
C ILE A 229 -15.22 -16.15 -12.86
N LEU A 230 -15.15 -17.42 -13.29
CA LEU A 230 -15.20 -18.59 -12.40
C LEU A 230 -13.93 -18.69 -11.55
N ASP A 231 -12.77 -18.34 -12.10
CA ASP A 231 -11.51 -18.19 -11.35
C ASP A 231 -11.63 -17.11 -10.26
N VAL A 232 -12.11 -15.92 -10.63
CA VAL A 232 -12.29 -14.80 -9.67
C VAL A 232 -13.35 -15.10 -8.60
N ALA A 233 -14.42 -15.83 -8.94
CA ALA A 233 -15.38 -16.34 -7.97
C ALA A 233 -14.76 -17.37 -7.00
N SER A 234 -13.91 -18.27 -7.52
CA SER A 234 -13.18 -19.26 -6.73
C SER A 234 -12.18 -18.60 -5.78
N ALA A 235 -11.43 -17.60 -6.25
CA ALA A 235 -10.54 -16.80 -5.42
C ALA A 235 -11.30 -16.06 -4.30
N PHE A 236 -12.47 -15.49 -4.60
CA PHE A 236 -13.31 -14.86 -3.58
C PHE A 236 -13.84 -15.86 -2.54
N SER A 237 -14.30 -17.04 -2.97
CA SER A 237 -14.72 -18.13 -2.06
C SER A 237 -13.59 -18.51 -1.11
N TRP A 238 -12.40 -18.79 -1.66
CA TRP A 238 -11.23 -19.15 -0.88
C TRP A 238 -10.85 -18.06 0.13
N VAL A 239 -10.89 -16.77 -0.27
CA VAL A 239 -10.65 -15.66 0.66
C VAL A 239 -11.70 -15.62 1.76
N TYR A 240 -12.99 -15.76 1.44
CA TYR A 240 -14.05 -15.80 2.44
C TYR A 240 -13.91 -16.98 3.43
N GLU A 241 -13.46 -18.14 2.95
CA GLU A 241 -13.27 -19.34 3.77
C GLU A 241 -12.00 -19.27 4.65
N HIS A 242 -10.88 -18.73 4.12
CA HIS A 242 -9.55 -18.89 4.72
C HIS A 242 -8.89 -17.61 5.24
N ILE A 243 -9.34 -16.39 4.88
CA ILE A 243 -8.56 -15.17 5.22
C ILE A 243 -8.43 -14.89 6.73
N SER A 244 -9.30 -15.47 7.54
CA SER A 244 -9.18 -15.45 9.01
C SER A 244 -7.98 -16.23 9.55
N GLU A 245 -7.44 -17.18 8.81
CA GLU A 245 -6.16 -17.86 9.12
C GLU A 245 -4.94 -16.93 8.91
N TYR A 246 -5.16 -15.80 8.22
CA TYR A 246 -4.17 -14.77 7.88
C TYR A 246 -4.53 -13.40 8.48
N GLY A 247 -5.31 -13.36 9.56
CA GLY A 247 -5.65 -12.14 10.31
C GLY A 247 -6.59 -11.15 9.61
N GLY A 248 -7.17 -11.50 8.47
CA GLY A 248 -8.21 -10.71 7.79
C GLY A 248 -9.62 -11.06 8.27
N ASP A 249 -10.56 -10.11 8.20
CA ASP A 249 -11.96 -10.31 8.53
C ASP A 249 -12.78 -10.76 7.28
N PRO A 250 -13.31 -12.00 7.24
CA PRO A 250 -14.10 -12.49 6.11
C PRO A 250 -15.47 -11.82 5.96
N GLU A 251 -15.99 -11.12 6.96
CA GLU A 251 -17.23 -10.33 6.84
C GLU A 251 -16.98 -8.89 6.33
N ASN A 252 -15.71 -8.51 6.11
CA ASN A 252 -15.31 -7.17 5.64
C ASN A 252 -14.39 -7.25 4.39
N ILE A 253 -14.81 -8.04 3.40
CA ILE A 253 -14.11 -8.18 2.11
C ILE A 253 -14.59 -7.13 1.10
N TYR A 254 -13.63 -6.36 0.59
CA TYR A 254 -13.79 -5.40 -0.49
C TYR A 254 -13.15 -5.94 -1.76
N LEU A 255 -13.84 -5.80 -2.89
CA LEU A 255 -13.27 -6.09 -4.21
C LEU A 255 -12.64 -4.82 -4.79
N PHE A 256 -11.46 -4.95 -5.40
CA PHE A 256 -10.87 -3.90 -6.22
C PHE A 256 -10.35 -4.49 -7.53
N GLY A 257 -10.63 -3.84 -8.66
CA GLY A 257 -10.14 -4.27 -9.96
C GLY A 257 -9.82 -3.11 -10.89
N GLN A 258 -8.85 -3.32 -11.77
CA GLN A 258 -8.40 -2.36 -12.78
C GLN A 258 -8.61 -2.94 -14.20
N SER A 259 -9.12 -2.15 -15.15
CA SER A 259 -9.34 -2.58 -16.55
C SER A 259 -10.16 -3.88 -16.65
N ALA A 260 -9.62 -4.94 -17.25
CA ALA A 260 -10.21 -6.28 -17.27
C ALA A 260 -10.56 -6.82 -15.87
N GLY A 261 -9.77 -6.51 -14.85
CA GLY A 261 -10.09 -6.82 -13.45
C GLY A 261 -11.24 -5.97 -12.91
N GLY A 262 -11.37 -4.71 -13.34
CA GLY A 262 -12.48 -3.82 -13.00
C GLY A 262 -13.82 -4.33 -13.57
N HIS A 263 -13.79 -4.82 -14.81
CA HIS A 263 -14.87 -5.60 -15.41
C HIS A 263 -15.21 -6.85 -14.57
N LEU A 264 -14.23 -7.68 -14.22
CA LEU A 264 -14.44 -8.92 -13.48
C LEU A 264 -15.04 -8.71 -12.08
N VAL A 265 -14.53 -7.75 -11.29
CA VAL A 265 -15.10 -7.46 -9.95
C VAL A 265 -16.49 -6.84 -10.05
N SER A 266 -16.74 -6.02 -11.08
CA SER A 266 -18.06 -5.45 -11.32
C SER A 266 -19.06 -6.54 -11.71
N LEU A 267 -18.66 -7.50 -12.56
CA LEU A 267 -19.49 -8.63 -12.96
C LEU A 267 -19.79 -9.59 -11.78
N LEU A 268 -18.78 -9.91 -10.95
CA LEU A 268 -18.96 -10.77 -9.78
C LEU A 268 -19.95 -10.17 -8.78
N ALA A 269 -19.86 -8.87 -8.56
CA ALA A 269 -20.77 -8.16 -7.66
C ALA A 269 -22.18 -8.02 -8.27
N THR A 270 -22.29 -7.64 -9.54
CA THR A 270 -23.60 -7.42 -10.15
C THR A 270 -24.35 -8.72 -10.43
N ASP A 271 -23.67 -9.79 -10.85
CA ASP A 271 -24.29 -11.11 -11.05
C ASP A 271 -23.87 -12.18 -10.03
N SER A 272 -24.62 -12.25 -8.94
CA SER A 272 -24.48 -13.22 -7.85
C SER A 272 -24.51 -14.70 -8.28
N ASN A 273 -24.91 -15.03 -9.53
CA ASN A 273 -24.93 -16.41 -10.03
C ASN A 273 -23.55 -17.09 -9.94
N TYR A 274 -22.46 -16.36 -10.16
CA TYR A 274 -21.11 -16.89 -10.05
C TYR A 274 -20.75 -17.29 -8.60
N LEU A 275 -21.31 -16.60 -7.60
CA LEU A 275 -21.11 -16.91 -6.17
C LEU A 275 -22.04 -18.02 -5.65
N ILE A 276 -23.22 -18.21 -6.24
CA ILE A 276 -24.16 -19.27 -5.85
C ILE A 276 -23.56 -20.68 -6.01
N ALA A 277 -22.63 -20.86 -6.95
CA ALA A 277 -21.87 -22.12 -7.12
C ALA A 277 -21.01 -22.48 -5.90
N HIS A 278 -20.67 -21.49 -5.08
CA HIS A 278 -19.86 -21.58 -3.85
C HIS A 278 -20.70 -21.47 -2.57
N GLU A 279 -22.03 -21.56 -2.67
CA GLU A 279 -22.99 -21.29 -1.58
C GLU A 279 -22.95 -19.83 -1.03
N LEU A 280 -22.34 -18.90 -1.78
CA LEU A 280 -22.19 -17.48 -1.43
C LEU A 280 -23.15 -16.57 -2.23
N THR A 281 -23.24 -15.31 -1.81
CA THR A 281 -23.99 -14.24 -2.51
C THR A 281 -23.19 -12.94 -2.50
N SER A 282 -23.56 -11.96 -3.34
CA SER A 282 -22.92 -10.65 -3.33
C SER A 282 -23.21 -9.81 -2.06
N GLU A 283 -24.02 -10.29 -1.11
CA GLU A 283 -24.14 -9.71 0.23
C GLU A 283 -22.84 -9.84 1.05
N LYS A 284 -21.93 -10.76 0.66
CA LYS A 284 -20.58 -10.91 1.24
C LYS A 284 -19.54 -9.95 0.67
N ILE A 285 -19.90 -9.17 -0.35
CA ILE A 285 -19.03 -8.10 -0.88
C ILE A 285 -19.38 -6.82 -0.15
N LYS A 286 -18.50 -6.38 0.77
CA LYS A 286 -18.72 -5.19 1.61
C LYS A 286 -18.65 -3.89 0.78
N GLY A 287 -17.90 -3.90 -0.31
CA GLY A 287 -17.89 -2.85 -1.33
C GLY A 287 -17.04 -3.24 -2.55
N VAL A 288 -17.25 -2.53 -3.66
CA VAL A 288 -16.54 -2.74 -4.94
C VAL A 288 -15.87 -1.46 -5.38
N ILE A 289 -14.61 -1.56 -5.79
CA ILE A 289 -13.88 -0.49 -6.46
C ILE A 289 -13.55 -0.97 -7.88
N SER A 290 -14.01 -0.24 -8.90
CA SER A 290 -13.73 -0.55 -10.29
C SER A 290 -13.04 0.63 -10.96
N MET A 291 -11.76 0.46 -11.29
CA MET A 291 -10.94 1.46 -11.98
C MET A 291 -10.86 1.15 -13.46
N SER A 292 -11.38 2.04 -14.29
CA SER A 292 -11.34 1.97 -15.77
C SER A 292 -11.81 0.61 -16.31
N GLY A 293 -12.83 0.03 -15.66
CA GLY A 293 -13.47 -1.22 -16.09
C GLY A 293 -14.25 -1.06 -17.40
N ALA A 294 -14.40 -2.18 -18.13
CA ALA A 294 -15.40 -2.28 -19.19
C ALA A 294 -16.75 -2.69 -18.57
N TYR A 295 -17.82 -1.96 -18.89
CA TYR A 295 -19.16 -2.20 -18.33
C TYR A 295 -20.17 -2.62 -19.41
N GLU A 296 -19.99 -2.15 -20.64
CA GLU A 296 -20.77 -2.49 -21.85
C GLU A 296 -19.85 -3.09 -22.94
N LEU A 297 -19.69 -4.42 -22.95
CA LEU A 297 -18.72 -5.09 -23.84
C LEU A 297 -19.09 -4.97 -25.33
N TYR A 298 -20.38 -4.98 -25.69
CA TYR A 298 -20.79 -4.85 -27.10
C TYR A 298 -20.48 -3.46 -27.68
N ASP A 299 -20.43 -2.43 -26.85
CA ASP A 299 -20.14 -1.05 -27.27
C ASP A 299 -18.69 -0.86 -27.72
N LEU A 300 -17.79 -1.80 -27.38
CA LEU A 300 -16.43 -1.87 -27.93
C LEU A 300 -16.41 -2.34 -29.40
N VAL A 301 -17.45 -3.06 -29.86
CA VAL A 301 -17.50 -3.73 -31.17
C VAL A 301 -18.65 -3.25 -32.07
N ALA A 302 -19.58 -2.44 -31.57
CA ALA A 302 -20.70 -1.87 -32.32
C ALA A 302 -20.23 -1.10 -33.60
N TRP A 303 -20.92 -1.32 -34.73
CA TRP A 303 -20.58 -0.75 -36.04
C TRP A 303 -21.82 -0.76 -36.96
N PRO A 304 -22.06 0.24 -37.85
CA PRO A 304 -21.19 1.36 -38.25
C PRO A 304 -21.32 2.62 -37.39
N SER A 305 -22.26 2.66 -36.45
CA SER A 305 -22.29 3.66 -35.39
C SER A 305 -21.72 3.00 -34.14
N ASN A 306 -20.64 3.55 -33.59
CA ASN A 306 -20.06 3.09 -32.34
C ASN A 306 -20.35 4.14 -31.24
N PRO A 307 -20.93 3.77 -30.09
CA PRO A 307 -21.31 4.73 -29.04
C PRO A 307 -20.12 5.26 -28.25
N ASN A 308 -19.05 4.47 -28.13
CA ASN A 308 -17.76 4.88 -27.54
C ASN A 308 -16.93 5.81 -28.47
N GLY A 309 -17.47 6.21 -29.63
CA GLY A 309 -16.79 7.07 -30.61
C GLY A 309 -15.68 6.38 -31.41
N LEU A 310 -15.50 5.07 -31.24
CA LEU A 310 -14.39 4.31 -31.81
C LEU A 310 -14.38 4.30 -33.34
N ASN A 311 -13.18 4.38 -33.92
CA ASN A 311 -12.99 4.32 -35.36
C ASN A 311 -12.95 2.86 -35.88
N ALA A 312 -13.03 2.71 -37.21
CA ALA A 312 -13.13 1.41 -37.88
C ALA A 312 -11.97 0.43 -37.57
N GLN A 313 -10.77 0.94 -37.25
CA GLN A 313 -9.62 0.12 -36.87
C GLN A 313 -9.72 -0.32 -35.41
N GLU A 314 -10.04 0.58 -34.48
CA GLU A 314 -10.19 0.26 -33.05
C GLU A 314 -11.30 -0.79 -32.85
N VAL A 315 -12.44 -0.62 -33.54
CA VAL A 315 -13.54 -1.60 -33.54
C VAL A 315 -13.14 -2.96 -34.14
N LEU A 316 -12.15 -3.00 -35.05
CA LEU A 316 -11.62 -4.26 -35.60
C LEU A 316 -10.64 -4.93 -34.61
N GLU A 317 -9.83 -4.14 -33.92
CA GLU A 317 -8.92 -4.60 -32.87
C GLU A 317 -9.71 -5.17 -31.67
N TYR A 318 -10.75 -4.47 -31.21
CA TYR A 318 -11.67 -4.99 -30.20
C TYR A 318 -12.45 -6.24 -30.66
N LYS A 319 -12.82 -6.37 -31.95
CA LYS A 319 -13.41 -7.62 -32.46
C LYS A 319 -12.44 -8.80 -32.41
N GLY A 320 -11.17 -8.56 -32.71
CA GLY A 320 -10.11 -9.56 -32.53
C GLY A 320 -9.97 -9.98 -31.07
N LEU A 321 -9.99 -9.03 -30.13
CA LEU A 321 -9.97 -9.29 -28.70
C LEU A 321 -11.20 -10.07 -28.23
N CYS A 322 -12.41 -9.66 -28.63
CA CYS A 322 -13.64 -10.33 -28.21
C CYS A 322 -13.76 -11.75 -28.76
N ALA A 323 -13.32 -12.00 -30.00
CA ALA A 323 -13.24 -13.35 -30.56
C ALA A 323 -12.30 -14.27 -29.77
N LEU A 324 -11.23 -13.72 -29.22
CA LEU A 324 -10.23 -14.44 -28.43
C LEU A 324 -10.72 -14.71 -27.00
N VAL A 325 -11.32 -13.70 -26.35
CA VAL A 325 -11.71 -13.76 -24.93
C VAL A 325 -13.11 -14.36 -24.72
N PHE A 326 -14.10 -13.93 -25.50
CA PHE A 326 -15.51 -14.34 -25.36
C PHE A 326 -15.96 -15.31 -26.47
N GLY A 327 -15.01 -15.82 -27.27
CA GLY A 327 -15.23 -16.74 -28.40
C GLY A 327 -15.90 -16.12 -29.64
N ASN A 328 -16.54 -14.95 -29.52
CA ASN A 328 -17.16 -14.18 -30.60
C ASN A 328 -17.38 -12.70 -30.20
N TRP A 329 -17.94 -11.91 -31.10
CA TRP A 329 -18.30 -10.50 -30.87
C TRP A 329 -19.80 -10.21 -31.09
N GLU A 330 -20.66 -11.24 -31.04
CA GLU A 330 -22.10 -11.07 -31.19
C GLU A 330 -22.71 -10.49 -29.92
N GLN A 331 -23.64 -9.55 -30.09
CA GLN A 331 -24.25 -8.80 -28.99
C GLN A 331 -24.75 -9.69 -27.86
N GLY A 332 -25.54 -10.72 -28.17
CA GLY A 332 -26.10 -11.62 -27.14
C GLY A 332 -25.06 -12.40 -26.32
N THR A 333 -23.82 -12.54 -26.80
CA THR A 333 -22.71 -13.09 -26.01
C THR A 333 -22.11 -12.01 -25.10
N LEU A 334 -21.78 -10.85 -25.67
CA LEU A 334 -21.09 -9.78 -24.95
C LEU A 334 -21.98 -9.13 -23.88
N ASP A 335 -23.27 -8.94 -24.17
CA ASP A 335 -24.26 -8.47 -23.20
C ASP A 335 -24.37 -9.45 -22.01
N SER A 336 -24.32 -10.77 -22.27
CA SER A 336 -24.36 -11.80 -21.22
C SER A 336 -23.15 -11.83 -20.28
N PHE A 337 -22.09 -11.07 -20.59
CA PHE A 337 -20.91 -10.88 -19.77
C PHE A 337 -20.65 -9.39 -19.42
N SER A 338 -21.61 -8.50 -19.69
CA SER A 338 -21.49 -7.05 -19.43
C SER A 338 -22.06 -6.70 -18.05
N PRO A 339 -21.28 -6.19 -17.09
CA PRO A 339 -21.75 -5.83 -15.74
C PRO A 339 -22.99 -4.94 -15.72
N GLN A 340 -23.15 -4.07 -16.72
CA GLN A 340 -24.28 -3.17 -16.93
C GLN A 340 -25.64 -3.89 -16.97
N GLU A 341 -25.71 -5.08 -17.59
CA GLU A 341 -26.97 -5.83 -17.77
C GLU A 341 -27.46 -6.51 -16.47
N PHE A 342 -26.59 -6.62 -15.46
CA PHE A 342 -26.87 -7.31 -14.20
C PHE A 342 -27.07 -6.36 -13.00
N ILE A 343 -27.08 -5.04 -13.22
CA ILE A 343 -27.33 -4.07 -12.14
C ILE A 343 -28.76 -4.26 -11.59
N LYS A 344 -28.87 -4.28 -10.25
CA LYS A 344 -30.09 -4.59 -9.50
C LYS A 344 -30.29 -3.53 -8.41
N VAL A 345 -31.46 -3.51 -7.77
CA VAL A 345 -31.64 -2.78 -6.50
C VAL A 345 -30.90 -3.53 -5.40
N ASN A 346 -30.33 -2.82 -4.42
CA ASN A 346 -29.48 -3.37 -3.34
C ASN A 346 -28.19 -4.08 -3.81
N GLN A 347 -27.56 -3.60 -4.88
CA GLN A 347 -26.16 -3.96 -5.15
C GLN A 347 -25.24 -3.45 -4.02
N PRO A 348 -24.05 -4.04 -3.83
CA PRO A 348 -23.03 -3.51 -2.90
C PRO A 348 -22.72 -2.02 -3.13
N PRO A 349 -22.09 -1.34 -2.15
CA PRO A 349 -21.47 -0.04 -2.38
C PRO A 349 -20.45 -0.09 -3.53
N PHE A 350 -20.45 0.90 -4.41
CA PHE A 350 -19.54 0.99 -5.56
C PHE A 350 -18.76 2.31 -5.57
N ARG A 351 -17.44 2.26 -5.72
CA ARG A 351 -16.62 3.40 -6.16
C ARG A 351 -16.07 3.12 -7.55
N ILE A 352 -16.58 3.85 -8.52
CA ILE A 352 -16.12 3.81 -9.90
C ILE A 352 -15.03 4.87 -10.04
N ILE A 353 -13.86 4.46 -10.52
CA ILE A 353 -12.75 5.34 -10.85
C ILE A 353 -12.57 5.29 -12.36
N ALA A 354 -12.42 6.44 -13.01
CA ALA A 354 -12.10 6.53 -14.44
C ALA A 354 -11.06 7.61 -14.69
N LEU A 355 -10.23 7.46 -15.72
CA LEU A 355 -9.28 8.49 -16.11
C LEU A 355 -9.99 9.64 -16.84
N ASN A 356 -9.45 10.85 -16.69
CA ASN A 356 -9.96 12.05 -17.34
C ASN A 356 -9.73 12.02 -18.87
N GLU A 357 -10.81 11.89 -19.64
CA GLU A 357 -10.79 11.87 -21.11
C GLU A 357 -10.21 13.14 -21.79
N THR A 358 -10.02 14.23 -21.04
CA THR A 358 -9.49 15.50 -21.55
C THR A 358 -8.02 15.80 -21.23
N ASP A 359 -7.39 14.99 -20.37
CA ASP A 359 -5.96 15.13 -20.03
C ASP A 359 -5.06 14.57 -21.14
N THR A 360 -3.73 14.73 -21.02
CA THR A 360 -2.81 14.19 -22.04
C THR A 360 -2.64 12.67 -21.98
N PHE A 361 -3.14 12.06 -20.89
CA PHE A 361 -3.21 10.61 -20.66
C PHE A 361 -4.67 10.18 -20.40
N PRO A 362 -5.52 10.16 -21.44
CA PRO A 362 -6.92 9.75 -21.29
C PRO A 362 -7.05 8.23 -21.07
N ASP A 363 -8.20 7.84 -20.53
CA ASP A 363 -8.64 6.44 -20.45
C ASP A 363 -8.69 5.76 -21.84
N MET A 364 -8.86 4.43 -21.88
CA MET A 364 -9.14 3.75 -23.14
C MET A 364 -10.40 4.35 -23.80
N PRO A 365 -10.39 4.70 -25.10
CA PRO A 365 -11.48 5.48 -25.69
C PRO A 365 -12.88 4.88 -25.46
N GLY A 366 -13.74 5.67 -24.80
CA GLY A 366 -15.10 5.29 -24.38
C GLY A 366 -15.24 4.79 -22.94
N PHE A 367 -14.17 4.38 -22.26
CA PHE A 367 -14.27 3.80 -20.91
C PHE A 367 -14.74 4.82 -19.87
N SER A 368 -14.32 6.08 -19.97
CA SER A 368 -14.85 7.18 -19.15
C SER A 368 -16.37 7.39 -19.36
N GLN A 369 -16.90 7.13 -20.56
CA GLN A 369 -18.34 7.20 -20.85
C GLN A 369 -19.09 5.97 -20.30
N GLN A 370 -18.55 4.75 -20.45
CA GLN A 370 -19.12 3.55 -19.82
C GLN A 370 -19.16 3.68 -18.28
N ALA A 371 -18.09 4.20 -17.67
CA ALA A 371 -18.05 4.50 -16.23
C ALA A 371 -19.16 5.48 -15.80
N ASN A 372 -19.45 6.50 -16.60
CA ASN A 372 -20.57 7.42 -16.38
C ASN A 372 -21.95 6.73 -16.56
N ASN A 373 -22.09 5.81 -17.52
CA ASN A 373 -23.32 5.03 -17.74
C ASN A 373 -23.61 4.10 -16.56
N PHE A 374 -22.60 3.32 -16.15
CA PHE A 374 -22.66 2.37 -15.03
C PHE A 374 -22.97 3.09 -13.71
N TYR A 375 -22.26 4.18 -13.42
CA TYR A 375 -22.56 5.08 -12.29
C TYR A 375 -24.01 5.57 -12.32
N SER A 376 -24.45 6.13 -13.45
CA SER A 376 -25.79 6.70 -13.59
C SER A 376 -26.89 5.66 -13.44
N THR A 377 -26.63 4.41 -13.85
CA THR A 377 -27.59 3.30 -13.78
C THR A 377 -27.75 2.78 -12.34
N ILE A 378 -26.65 2.61 -11.62
CA ILE A 378 -26.67 2.27 -10.18
C ILE A 378 -27.37 3.37 -9.37
N LEU A 379 -27.06 4.65 -9.67
CA LEU A 379 -27.67 5.81 -9.01
C LEU A 379 -29.18 5.90 -9.29
N ALA A 380 -29.61 5.66 -10.53
CA ALA A 380 -31.03 5.69 -10.93
C ALA A 380 -31.88 4.58 -10.27
N LEU A 381 -31.25 3.50 -9.79
CA LEU A 381 -31.88 2.45 -9.00
C LEU A 381 -31.97 2.80 -7.50
N ASN A 382 -31.66 4.05 -7.12
CA ASN A 382 -31.63 4.57 -5.76
C ASN A 382 -30.69 3.79 -4.82
N ASN A 383 -29.55 3.29 -5.31
CA ASN A 383 -28.46 2.89 -4.43
C ASN A 383 -27.72 4.18 -3.99
N PRO A 384 -27.78 4.58 -2.71
CA PRO A 384 -27.20 5.85 -2.25
C PRO A 384 -25.69 5.78 -2.02
N PHE A 385 -25.07 4.61 -2.21
CA PHE A 385 -23.63 4.36 -1.98
C PHE A 385 -22.91 3.97 -3.28
N VAL A 386 -23.18 4.75 -4.34
CA VAL A 386 -22.38 4.76 -5.56
C VAL A 386 -21.65 6.09 -5.70
N GLU A 387 -20.36 6.04 -6.01
CA GLU A 387 -19.53 7.20 -6.29
C GLU A 387 -18.84 7.06 -7.66
N LEU A 388 -18.66 8.18 -8.36
CA LEU A 388 -17.75 8.31 -9.49
C LEU A 388 -16.62 9.28 -9.10
N LYS A 389 -15.37 8.82 -9.18
CA LYS A 389 -14.15 9.61 -9.00
C LYS A 389 -13.45 9.69 -10.36
N ILE A 390 -13.05 10.88 -10.77
CA ILE A 390 -12.21 11.06 -11.95
C ILE A 390 -10.77 11.24 -11.49
N LEU A 391 -9.87 10.39 -11.98
CA LEU A 391 -8.44 10.48 -11.78
C LEU A 391 -7.85 11.33 -12.91
N ASN A 392 -7.11 12.37 -12.54
CA ASN A 392 -6.54 13.36 -13.45
C ASN A 392 -5.04 13.11 -13.61
N GLU A 393 -4.43 13.67 -14.66
CA GLU A 393 -2.98 13.59 -14.89
C GLU A 393 -2.15 14.07 -13.69
N ASN A 394 -2.60 15.14 -13.02
CA ASN A 394 -1.95 15.69 -11.82
C ASN A 394 -2.12 14.84 -10.55
N ASP A 395 -2.93 13.78 -10.61
CA ASP A 395 -3.16 12.84 -9.51
C ASP A 395 -2.18 11.65 -9.57
N ILE A 396 -1.39 11.55 -10.65
CA ILE A 396 -0.41 10.51 -10.93
C ILE A 396 1.00 11.11 -10.82
N PRO A 397 1.86 10.66 -9.88
CA PRO A 397 3.16 11.29 -9.63
C PRO A 397 4.10 11.28 -10.85
N ASP A 398 4.92 12.32 -10.98
CA ASP A 398 5.75 12.57 -12.17
C ASP A 398 6.69 11.41 -12.55
N LYS A 399 7.29 10.74 -11.56
CA LYS A 399 8.17 9.57 -11.78
C LYS A 399 7.44 8.36 -12.38
N VAL A 400 6.12 8.38 -12.38
CA VAL A 400 5.21 7.35 -12.91
C VAL A 400 4.82 7.68 -14.35
N ARG A 401 4.36 8.92 -14.58
CA ARG A 401 4.04 9.44 -15.93
C ARG A 401 5.24 9.40 -16.89
N GLN A 402 6.45 9.45 -16.34
CA GLN A 402 7.72 9.40 -17.08
C GLN A 402 8.29 7.98 -17.29
N MET A 403 7.60 6.90 -16.89
CA MET A 403 8.07 5.54 -17.16
C MET A 403 7.88 5.18 -18.66
N ASP A 404 8.95 4.66 -19.27
CA ASP A 404 8.95 4.21 -20.67
C ASP A 404 8.49 2.76 -20.79
N PHE A 405 7.57 2.49 -21.71
CA PHE A 405 6.90 1.21 -21.88
C PHE A 405 7.09 0.69 -23.31
N PRO A 406 7.96 -0.32 -23.53
CA PRO A 406 8.38 -0.75 -24.87
C PRO A 406 7.28 -1.19 -25.86
N GLU A 407 6.05 -1.40 -25.39
CA GLU A 407 4.90 -1.77 -26.22
C GLU A 407 3.71 -0.78 -26.10
N ASP A 408 3.73 0.16 -25.16
CA ASP A 408 2.68 1.17 -24.98
C ASP A 408 3.08 2.52 -25.60
N THR A 409 2.85 2.63 -26.90
CA THR A 409 3.13 3.86 -27.66
C THR A 409 2.09 4.98 -27.48
N LYS A 410 1.15 4.85 -26.52
CA LYS A 410 0.05 5.80 -26.29
C LYS A 410 -0.19 6.20 -24.82
N GLY A 411 0.38 5.49 -23.85
CA GLY A 411 0.19 5.74 -22.41
C GLY A 411 -1.02 5.04 -21.78
N HIS A 412 -1.69 4.14 -22.51
CA HIS A 412 -2.91 3.46 -22.06
C HIS A 412 -2.72 2.51 -20.86
N TYR A 413 -1.50 2.10 -20.53
CA TYR A 413 -1.23 1.20 -19.41
C TYR A 413 -0.70 1.92 -18.15
N GLN A 414 -0.59 3.26 -18.15
CA GLN A 414 -0.12 4.01 -16.98
C GLN A 414 -1.08 3.93 -15.78
N GLU A 415 -2.36 3.63 -16.01
CA GLU A 415 -3.35 3.27 -14.97
C GLU A 415 -2.92 2.10 -14.06
N ILE A 416 -2.15 1.13 -14.59
CA ILE A 416 -1.59 0.03 -13.79
C ILE A 416 -0.67 0.61 -12.70
N TYR A 417 0.15 1.58 -13.07
CA TYR A 417 1.15 2.18 -12.19
C TYR A 417 0.58 3.27 -11.29
N ALA A 418 -0.53 3.92 -11.67
CA ALA A 418 -1.24 4.84 -10.79
C ALA A 418 -1.57 4.20 -9.43
N ILE A 419 -1.93 2.90 -9.41
CA ILE A 419 -2.13 2.16 -8.16
C ILE A 419 -0.92 1.30 -7.75
N ASN A 420 -0.13 0.79 -8.71
CA ASN A 420 1.00 -0.10 -8.42
C ASN A 420 2.36 0.61 -8.48
N THR A 421 2.52 1.66 -7.69
CA THR A 421 3.78 2.40 -7.61
C THR A 421 4.43 2.28 -6.25
N ARG A 422 5.75 2.53 -6.24
CA ARG A 422 6.52 2.82 -5.02
C ARG A 422 6.21 4.22 -4.45
N ASP A 423 5.06 4.78 -4.82
CA ASP A 423 4.50 6.02 -4.28
C ASP A 423 3.21 5.69 -3.55
N TRP A 424 3.35 5.51 -2.24
CA TRP A 424 2.26 5.27 -1.31
C TRP A 424 1.27 6.44 -1.22
N ASP A 425 1.76 7.65 -1.48
CA ASP A 425 0.95 8.87 -1.56
C ASP A 425 0.31 9.08 -2.95
N SER A 426 0.30 8.06 -3.82
CA SER A 426 -0.48 8.18 -5.06
C SER A 426 -1.95 8.42 -4.71
N ARG A 427 -2.54 9.46 -5.30
CA ARG A 427 -3.91 9.89 -4.95
C ARG A 427 -4.93 8.80 -5.28
N SER A 428 -4.64 7.96 -6.25
CA SER A 428 -5.30 6.69 -6.58
C SER A 428 -5.28 5.68 -5.42
N SER A 429 -4.14 5.48 -4.73
CA SER A 429 -4.08 4.63 -3.52
C SER A 429 -4.95 5.20 -2.39
N HIS A 430 -4.90 6.51 -2.18
CA HIS A 430 -5.79 7.21 -1.27
C HIS A 430 -7.28 7.08 -1.67
N MET A 431 -7.62 7.14 -2.97
CA MET A 431 -8.99 6.91 -3.47
C MET A 431 -9.48 5.46 -3.26
N VAL A 432 -8.58 4.48 -3.17
CA VAL A 432 -8.94 3.10 -2.79
C VAL A 432 -9.15 3.00 -1.27
N ALA A 433 -8.18 3.46 -0.49
CA ALA A 433 -8.20 3.33 0.97
C ALA A 433 -9.30 4.15 1.66
N GLU A 434 -9.59 5.37 1.16
CA GLU A 434 -10.71 6.20 1.63
C GLU A 434 -12.02 5.40 1.56
N PHE A 435 -12.26 4.67 0.47
CA PHE A 435 -13.49 3.89 0.30
C PHE A 435 -13.60 2.79 1.36
N ILE A 436 -12.56 1.97 1.51
CA ILE A 436 -12.51 0.86 2.49
C ILE A 436 -12.71 1.37 3.93
N GLN A 437 -12.26 2.60 4.23
CA GLN A 437 -12.39 3.23 5.54
C GLN A 437 -13.73 3.95 5.76
N THR A 438 -14.43 4.40 4.69
CA THR A 438 -15.68 5.18 4.82
C THR A 438 -16.94 4.49 4.33
N VAL A 439 -16.86 3.31 3.72
CA VAL A 439 -18.05 2.54 3.28
C VAL A 439 -18.96 2.25 4.49
N PRO A 440 -20.23 2.67 4.45
CA PRO A 440 -21.14 2.46 5.56
C PRO A 440 -21.66 1.01 5.59
N GLU A 441 -21.97 0.54 6.81
CA GLU A 441 -22.55 -0.78 7.03
C GLU A 441 -23.83 -1.04 6.20
N PRO A 442 -24.02 -2.27 5.68
CA PRO A 442 -25.22 -2.67 4.94
C PRO A 442 -26.51 -2.50 5.77
N PRO A 443 -27.69 -2.37 5.11
CA PRO A 443 -28.93 -2.07 5.80
C PRO A 443 -29.40 -3.29 6.58
N THR A 444 -29.50 -3.18 7.91
CA THR A 444 -30.10 -4.25 8.72
C THR A 444 -31.54 -4.49 8.27
N CYS A 445 -31.88 -5.73 7.92
CA CYS A 445 -33.23 -6.07 7.46
C CYS A 445 -34.25 -5.95 8.60
N ILE A 446 -34.95 -4.81 8.68
CA ILE A 446 -36.05 -4.62 9.64
C ILE A 446 -37.30 -5.31 9.10
N LEU A 447 -37.50 -6.56 9.52
CA LEU A 447 -38.79 -7.23 9.37
C LEU A 447 -39.86 -6.46 10.15
N PRO A 448 -41.04 -6.17 9.56
CA PRO A 448 -42.10 -5.45 10.26
C PRO A 448 -42.63 -6.26 11.46
N GLU A 449 -42.93 -5.58 12.58
CA GLU A 449 -43.49 -6.24 13.75
C GLU A 449 -44.79 -7.00 13.40
N ASN A 450 -44.94 -8.19 13.97
CA ASN A 450 -46.05 -9.10 13.67
C ASN A 450 -47.40 -8.59 14.23
N GLY A 451 -48.04 -7.66 13.52
CA GLY A 451 -49.49 -7.45 13.58
C GLY A 451 -50.00 -6.02 13.52
N GLN A 452 -49.98 -5.38 12.34
CA GLN A 452 -51.02 -4.40 11.92
C GLN A 452 -50.95 -3.97 10.44
N SER A 453 -51.16 -4.90 9.50
CA SER A 453 -51.51 -4.54 8.11
C SER A 453 -52.28 -5.66 7.40
N SER A 454 -53.17 -5.28 6.48
CA SER A 454 -53.84 -6.18 5.53
C SER A 454 -53.26 -6.10 4.10
N VAL A 455 -52.06 -5.55 3.98
CA VAL A 455 -51.26 -5.46 2.75
C VAL A 455 -50.08 -6.43 2.91
N PRO A 456 -49.66 -7.19 1.88
CA PRO A 456 -48.49 -8.05 1.98
C PRO A 456 -47.25 -7.23 2.40
N PRO A 457 -46.43 -7.72 3.36
CA PRO A 457 -45.26 -7.01 3.83
C PRO A 457 -44.15 -7.05 2.77
N TYR A 458 -44.00 -5.96 2.03
CA TYR A 458 -42.74 -5.68 1.33
C TYR A 458 -41.68 -5.38 2.38
N ALA A 459 -40.56 -6.12 2.37
CA ALA A 459 -39.41 -5.83 3.22
C ALA A 459 -38.77 -4.52 2.77
N THR A 460 -38.89 -3.46 3.57
CA THR A 460 -38.27 -2.15 3.30
C THR A 460 -36.90 -2.09 3.93
N PHE A 461 -35.86 -2.26 3.12
CA PHE A 461 -34.48 -2.00 3.54
C PHE A 461 -34.33 -0.51 3.86
N GLN A 462 -33.92 -0.19 5.09
CA GLN A 462 -33.54 1.15 5.50
C GLN A 462 -32.12 1.12 6.04
N TRP A 463 -31.23 1.86 5.37
CA TRP A 463 -29.83 1.98 5.77
C TRP A 463 -29.71 2.83 7.03
N ALA A 464 -29.01 2.33 8.05
CA ALA A 464 -28.96 2.94 9.38
C ALA A 464 -28.43 4.38 9.37
N ASN A 465 -27.56 4.71 8.42
CA ASN A 465 -26.88 6.00 8.28
C ASN A 465 -27.18 6.72 6.94
N ALA A 466 -28.32 6.44 6.30
CA ALA A 466 -28.74 7.22 5.13
C ALA A 466 -28.81 8.72 5.48
N PRO A 467 -28.14 9.62 4.72
CA PRO A 467 -28.27 11.05 4.93
C PRO A 467 -29.73 11.48 4.85
N LYS A 468 -30.20 12.27 5.83
CA LYS A 468 -31.54 12.86 5.76
C LYS A 468 -31.54 13.96 4.70
N ALA A 469 -32.33 13.74 3.65
CA ALA A 469 -32.61 14.71 2.59
C ALA A 469 -33.36 15.95 3.10
#